data_AF-A0A3A9SE66-F1
#
_entry.id   AF-A0A3A9SE66-F1
#
_cell.length_a   1.000
_cell.length_b   1.000
_cell.length_c   1.000
_cell.angle_alpha   90.00
_cell.angle_beta   90.00
_cell.angle_gamma   90.00
#
_symmetry.space_group_name_H-M   'P 1'
#
loop_
_entity.id
_entity.type
_entity.pdbx_description
1 polymer ?
#
loop_
_entity_poly.entity_id
_entity_poly.type
_entity_poly.pdbx_seq_one_letter_code
_entity_poly.pdbx_strand_id
1 'polypeptide(L)'
;MIELEKEHLEKLNQWRQAALEKACGDIREYHRLLINIWHVGYYPDKEVLLDKLKAATKEKDYALMQQIFFTYNKRELSWQLSSGYDHCYLVYRVIPYLCCAEYDEIYRALPKDLRLSDNGLSMFVNATALLQCIMYKGKYDEQKVIAKAEKYVASKQPIWYRAYAACFLAILKEDAEMLSEKLQVLCDYHSRQDILGFMKLHCQYAYGILVFAKHNLTEECFKKIKLPKHKTFDPGYMEWVFAGQFVRKSIYDYKAPFEVFNLVYEMPLPTTVLYQPYLNNDRAQVSPQAKKSYHMDWETMDAQVLDYVMGK
;
A
#
# COMPACT_ATOMS: atom_id res chain seq x y z
N MET A 1 14.16 -17.97 4.42
CA MET A 1 13.75 -17.19 5.60
C MET A 1 14.99 -16.52 6.18
N ILE A 2 14.86 -15.30 6.68
CA ILE A 2 15.94 -14.57 7.33
C ILE A 2 15.83 -14.78 8.83
N GLU A 3 16.92 -15.20 9.47
CA GLU A 3 17.02 -15.15 10.92
C GLU A 3 17.11 -13.69 11.37
N LEU A 4 16.34 -13.35 12.40
CA LEU A 4 16.42 -12.03 13.00
C LEU A 4 17.80 -11.87 13.65
N GLU A 5 18.47 -10.78 13.32
CA GLU A 5 19.75 -10.48 13.95
C GLU A 5 19.59 -10.32 15.46
N LYS A 6 20.64 -10.68 16.21
CA LYS A 6 20.64 -10.63 17.67
C LYS A 6 20.22 -9.25 18.20
N GLU A 7 20.71 -8.17 17.60
CA GLU A 7 20.36 -6.80 18.00
C GLU A 7 18.86 -6.51 17.77
N HIS A 8 18.28 -6.99 16.67
CA HIS A 8 16.86 -6.83 16.42
C HIS A 8 16.02 -7.60 17.44
N LEU A 9 16.42 -8.83 17.78
CA LEU A 9 15.75 -9.63 18.79
C LEU A 9 15.84 -9.00 20.19
N GLU A 10 16.98 -8.39 20.54
CA GLU A 10 17.14 -7.64 21.78
C GLU A 10 16.18 -6.43 21.84
N LYS A 11 16.04 -5.68 20.74
CA LYS A 11 15.07 -4.57 20.64
C LYS A 11 13.63 -5.06 20.76
N LEU A 12 13.27 -6.14 20.07
CA LEU A 12 11.93 -6.73 20.19
C LEU A 12 11.61 -7.13 21.63
N ASN A 13 12.59 -7.68 22.35
CA ASN A 13 12.44 -8.02 23.77
C ASN A 13 12.23 -6.78 24.65
N GLN A 14 12.98 -5.69 24.42
CA GLN A 14 12.78 -4.42 25.13
C GLN A 14 11.37 -3.87 24.89
N TRP A 15 10.91 -3.85 23.64
CA TRP A 15 9.56 -3.41 23.27
C TRP A 15 8.48 -4.27 23.91
N ARG A 16 8.70 -5.58 23.96
CA ARG A 16 7.81 -6.51 24.65
C ARG A 16 7.70 -6.19 26.14
N GLN A 17 8.80 -5.91 26.84
CA GLN A 17 8.75 -5.56 28.25
C GLN A 17 7.98 -4.25 28.48
N ALA A 18 8.25 -3.23 27.66
CA ALA A 18 7.51 -1.96 27.73
C ALA A 18 6.00 -2.14 27.46
N ALA A 19 5.63 -3.01 26.53
CA ALA A 19 4.23 -3.34 26.26
C ALA A 19 3.57 -4.08 27.43
N LEU A 20 4.26 -5.04 28.05
CA LEU A 20 3.76 -5.76 29.23
C LEU A 20 3.53 -4.83 30.42
N GLU A 21 4.50 -3.96 30.73
CA GLU A 21 4.42 -3.00 31.82
C GLU A 21 3.23 -2.04 31.63
N LYS A 22 3.09 -1.48 30.43
CA LYS A 22 2.05 -0.49 30.14
C LYS A 22 0.64 -1.10 30.02
N ALA A 23 0.54 -2.35 29.57
CA ALA A 23 -0.74 -3.02 29.43
C ALA A 23 -1.37 -3.40 30.78
N CYS A 24 -0.60 -3.43 31.87
CA CYS A 24 -1.10 -3.71 33.22
C CYS A 24 -1.96 -4.99 33.33
N GLY A 25 -1.61 -6.03 32.56
CA GLY A 25 -2.31 -7.32 32.53
C GLY A 25 -3.47 -7.42 31.51
N ASP A 26 -3.81 -6.34 30.80
CA ASP A 26 -4.77 -6.41 29.68
C ASP A 26 -4.09 -6.99 28.44
N ILE A 27 -4.51 -8.20 28.04
CA ILE A 27 -3.91 -8.92 26.91
C ILE A 27 -4.17 -8.22 25.56
N ARG A 28 -5.32 -7.57 25.39
CA ARG A 28 -5.66 -6.85 24.16
C ARG A 28 -4.79 -5.61 24.03
N GLU A 29 -4.67 -4.86 25.13
CA GLU A 29 -3.79 -3.69 25.20
C GLU A 29 -2.31 -4.08 25.00
N TYR A 30 -1.88 -5.22 25.54
CA TYR A 30 -0.54 -5.76 25.30
C TYR A 30 -0.28 -6.00 23.81
N HIS A 31 -1.17 -6.71 23.12
CA HIS A 31 -1.02 -6.95 21.68
C HIS A 31 -1.07 -5.66 20.86
N ARG A 32 -1.98 -4.73 21.21
CA ARG A 32 -2.06 -3.42 20.56
C ARG A 32 -0.74 -2.66 20.69
N LEU A 33 -0.18 -2.58 21.88
CA LEU A 33 1.09 -1.89 22.12
C LEU A 33 2.25 -2.59 21.42
N LEU A 34 2.33 -3.91 21.50
CA LEU A 34 3.41 -4.68 20.88
C LEU A 34 3.39 -4.56 19.34
N ILE A 35 2.23 -4.73 18.70
CA ILE A 35 2.08 -4.58 17.25
C ILE A 35 2.37 -3.14 16.83
N ASN A 36 1.84 -2.15 17.56
CA ASN A 36 2.10 -0.75 17.28
C ASN A 36 3.60 -0.41 17.39
N ILE A 37 4.29 -0.86 18.44
CA ILE A 37 5.73 -0.61 18.59
C ILE A 37 6.52 -1.37 17.51
N TRP A 38 6.12 -2.58 17.14
CA TRP A 38 6.74 -3.30 16.02
C TRP A 38 6.54 -2.60 14.67
N HIS A 39 5.39 -1.99 14.44
CA HIS A 39 5.06 -1.26 13.22
C HIS A 39 5.72 0.14 13.15
N VAL A 40 5.71 0.90 14.24
CA VAL A 40 6.33 2.23 14.32
C VAL A 40 7.84 2.13 14.53
N GLY A 41 8.28 1.04 15.16
CA GLY A 41 9.66 0.77 15.49
C GLY A 41 10.54 0.55 14.26
N TYR A 42 11.84 0.41 14.53
CA TYR A 42 12.87 0.22 13.52
C TYR A 42 12.54 -0.98 12.63
N TYR A 43 12.28 -0.72 11.34
CA TYR A 43 12.16 -1.76 10.33
C TYR A 43 13.49 -2.51 10.29
N PRO A 44 13.52 -3.83 10.57
CA PRO A 44 14.77 -4.58 10.63
C PRO A 44 15.56 -4.38 9.34
N ASP A 45 16.76 -3.87 9.55
CA ASP A 45 17.89 -3.81 8.64
C ASP A 45 17.56 -3.58 7.15
N LYS A 46 17.25 -2.31 6.85
CA LYS A 46 17.01 -1.84 5.47
C LYS A 46 18.17 -2.18 4.53
N GLU A 47 19.40 -2.29 5.05
CA GLU A 47 20.58 -2.64 4.27
C GLU A 47 20.61 -4.15 3.97
N VAL A 48 20.31 -5.02 4.95
CA VAL A 48 20.17 -6.47 4.70
C VAL A 48 19.07 -6.76 3.68
N LEU A 49 17.92 -6.08 3.78
CA LEU A 49 16.85 -6.23 2.80
C LEU A 49 17.24 -5.70 1.42
N LEU A 50 17.97 -4.58 1.37
CA LEU A 50 18.52 -4.05 0.12
C LEU A 50 19.48 -5.05 -0.52
N ASP A 51 20.40 -5.63 0.24
CA ASP A 51 21.41 -6.55 -0.29
C ASP A 51 20.81 -7.88 -0.73
N LYS A 52 19.85 -8.42 0.01
CA LYS A 52 19.10 -9.59 -0.41
C LYS A 52 18.25 -9.33 -1.64
N LEU A 53 17.63 -8.15 -1.73
CA LEU A 53 16.89 -7.77 -2.93
C LEU A 53 17.83 -7.66 -4.13
N LYS A 54 19.00 -7.01 -3.99
CA LYS A 54 20.02 -6.96 -5.06
C LYS A 54 20.45 -8.37 -5.52
N ALA A 55 20.70 -9.28 -4.57
CA ALA A 55 21.07 -10.66 -4.87
C ALA A 55 19.95 -11.38 -5.63
N ALA A 56 18.72 -11.31 -5.13
CA ALA A 56 17.55 -11.90 -5.76
C ALA A 56 17.31 -11.34 -7.18
N THR A 57 17.46 -10.03 -7.38
CA THR A 57 17.34 -9.38 -8.70
C THR A 57 18.43 -9.87 -9.67
N LYS A 58 19.65 -10.13 -9.19
CA LYS A 58 20.75 -10.63 -10.01
C LYS A 58 20.53 -12.09 -10.40
N GLU A 59 20.07 -12.90 -9.46
CA GLU A 59 19.87 -14.35 -9.62
C GLU A 59 18.52 -14.70 -10.26
N LYS A 60 17.64 -13.71 -10.45
CA LYS A 60 16.24 -13.90 -10.88
C LYS A 60 15.44 -14.79 -9.93
N ASP A 61 15.74 -14.70 -8.63
CA ASP A 61 14.94 -15.33 -7.58
C ASP A 61 13.70 -14.47 -7.31
N TYR A 62 12.72 -14.59 -8.21
CA TYR A 62 11.48 -13.83 -8.16
C TYR A 62 10.61 -14.19 -6.95
N ALA A 63 10.73 -15.42 -6.44
CA ALA A 63 10.06 -15.83 -5.22
C ALA A 63 10.60 -15.05 -4.01
N LEU A 64 11.93 -14.92 -3.88
CA LEU A 64 12.54 -14.12 -2.82
C LEU A 64 12.23 -12.62 -2.99
N MET A 65 12.27 -12.08 -4.22
CA MET A 65 11.86 -10.70 -4.49
C MET A 65 10.42 -10.44 -4.02
N GLN A 66 9.49 -11.34 -4.37
CA GLN A 66 8.10 -11.25 -3.97
C GLN A 66 7.95 -11.29 -2.44
N GLN A 67 8.68 -12.18 -1.73
CA GLN A 67 8.61 -12.26 -0.26
C GLN A 67 9.11 -10.98 0.41
N ILE A 68 10.18 -10.37 -0.12
CA ILE A 68 10.68 -9.08 0.38
C ILE A 68 9.63 -7.98 0.19
N PHE A 69 9.05 -7.88 -1.00
CA PHE A 69 8.01 -6.89 -1.30
C PHE A 69 6.76 -7.12 -0.45
N PHE A 70 6.33 -8.38 -0.31
CA PHE A 70 5.19 -8.76 0.53
C PHE A 70 5.42 -8.35 1.97
N THR A 71 6.56 -8.72 2.56
CA THR A 71 6.92 -8.38 3.95
C THR A 71 6.82 -6.89 4.20
N TYR A 72 7.41 -6.06 3.34
CA TYR A 72 7.36 -4.61 3.55
C TYR A 72 5.94 -4.07 3.38
N ASN A 73 5.33 -4.30 2.22
CA ASN A 73 4.06 -3.67 1.88
C ASN A 73 2.92 -4.17 2.77
N LYS A 74 2.91 -5.46 3.13
CA LYS A 74 1.93 -6.03 4.04
C LYS A 74 2.00 -5.38 5.41
N ARG A 75 3.20 -5.20 5.97
CA ARG A 75 3.37 -4.52 7.26
C ARG A 75 2.84 -3.09 7.21
N GLU A 76 3.16 -2.33 6.15
CA GLU A 76 2.72 -0.94 5.98
C GLU A 76 1.20 -0.80 5.81
N LEU A 77 0.52 -1.85 5.35
CA LEU A 77 -0.94 -1.87 5.16
C LEU A 77 -1.72 -2.51 6.31
N SER A 78 -1.08 -3.35 7.13
CA SER A 78 -1.77 -4.11 8.18
C SER A 78 -1.96 -3.34 9.49
N TRP A 79 -1.27 -2.21 9.69
CA TRP A 79 -1.45 -1.35 10.86
C TRP A 79 -1.39 0.10 10.39
N GLN A 80 -2.41 0.91 10.71
CA GLN A 80 -2.52 2.26 10.15
C GLN A 80 -2.19 3.31 11.20
N LEU A 81 -1.33 4.26 10.84
CA LEU A 81 -1.11 5.46 11.65
C LEU A 81 -2.02 6.58 11.16
N SER A 82 -2.48 7.42 12.08
CA SER A 82 -3.30 8.59 11.75
C SER A 82 -2.59 9.49 10.74
N SER A 83 -3.15 9.62 9.54
CA SER A 83 -2.60 10.45 8.45
C SER A 83 -3.24 11.84 8.34
N GLY A 84 -4.34 12.08 9.08
CA GLY A 84 -5.18 13.27 8.91
C GLY A 84 -6.00 13.30 7.60
N TYR A 85 -5.81 12.32 6.72
CA TYR A 85 -6.52 12.19 5.44
C TYR A 85 -7.67 11.18 5.54
N ASP A 86 -8.53 11.18 4.51
CA ASP A 86 -9.41 10.05 4.26
C ASP A 86 -8.63 8.87 3.64
N HIS A 87 -9.36 7.90 3.11
CA HIS A 87 -8.81 6.68 2.49
C HIS A 87 -7.90 6.94 1.27
N CYS A 88 -7.78 8.16 0.73
CA CYS A 88 -6.99 8.36 -0.47
C CYS A 88 -5.52 8.01 -0.32
N TYR A 89 -4.97 8.13 0.89
CA TYR A 89 -3.59 7.77 1.14
C TYR A 89 -3.31 6.29 0.82
N LEU A 90 -4.31 5.41 0.99
CA LEU A 90 -4.16 3.98 0.78
C LEU A 90 -3.84 3.63 -0.67
N VAL A 91 -4.23 4.44 -1.66
CA VAL A 91 -3.88 4.19 -3.06
C VAL A 91 -2.37 4.07 -3.25
N TYR A 92 -1.62 4.92 -2.55
CA TYR A 92 -0.16 4.97 -2.63
C TYR A 92 0.49 3.76 -1.96
N ARG A 93 -0.22 3.06 -1.08
CA ARG A 93 0.29 1.87 -0.37
C ARG A 93 -0.20 0.56 -0.99
N VAL A 94 -1.47 0.49 -1.39
CA VAL A 94 -2.07 -0.72 -1.95
C VAL A 94 -1.57 -1.00 -3.35
N ILE A 95 -1.31 0.02 -4.17
CA ILE A 95 -0.83 -0.19 -5.53
C ILE A 95 0.51 -0.94 -5.57
N PRO A 96 1.59 -0.49 -4.91
CA PRO A 96 2.83 -1.27 -4.89
C PRO A 96 2.66 -2.67 -4.27
N TYR A 97 1.71 -2.86 -3.35
CA TYR A 97 1.38 -4.17 -2.78
C TYR A 97 0.81 -5.16 -3.80
N LEU A 98 0.09 -4.70 -4.84
CA LEU A 98 -0.53 -5.60 -5.84
C LEU A 98 0.48 -6.45 -6.61
N CYS A 99 1.75 -6.03 -6.72
CA CYS A 99 2.78 -6.84 -7.37
C CYS A 99 3.29 -8.00 -6.51
N CYS A 100 2.84 -8.07 -5.27
CA CYS A 100 3.18 -9.08 -4.30
C CYS A 100 1.97 -9.41 -3.40
N ALA A 101 0.74 -9.37 -3.94
CA ALA A 101 -0.48 -9.76 -3.22
C ALA A 101 -1.50 -10.41 -4.17
N GLU A 102 -2.46 -11.14 -3.62
CA GLU A 102 -3.69 -11.44 -4.34
C GLU A 102 -4.47 -10.16 -4.61
N TYR A 103 -5.00 -10.08 -5.83
CA TYR A 103 -5.68 -8.90 -6.33
C TYR A 103 -6.86 -8.46 -5.43
N ASP A 104 -7.59 -9.43 -4.84
CA ASP A 104 -8.79 -9.16 -4.04
C ASP A 104 -8.54 -8.32 -2.78
N GLU A 105 -7.30 -8.25 -2.29
CA GLU A 105 -6.93 -7.40 -1.15
C GLU A 105 -7.24 -5.92 -1.41
N ILE A 106 -7.26 -5.48 -2.67
CA ILE A 106 -7.61 -4.09 -3.03
C ILE A 106 -9.04 -3.73 -2.61
N TYR A 107 -9.98 -4.68 -2.63
CA TYR A 107 -11.36 -4.43 -2.23
C TYR A 107 -11.51 -4.27 -0.72
N ARG A 108 -10.53 -4.72 0.08
CA ARG A 108 -10.47 -4.44 1.53
C ARG A 108 -9.89 -3.06 1.82
N ALA A 109 -8.89 -2.64 1.06
CA ALA A 109 -8.33 -1.28 1.16
C ALA A 109 -9.30 -0.20 0.62
N LEU A 110 -10.07 -0.51 -0.42
CA LEU A 110 -11.01 0.41 -1.05
C LEU A 110 -12.40 -0.23 -1.19
N PRO A 111 -13.13 -0.52 -0.09
CA PRO A 111 -14.42 -1.20 -0.17
C PRO A 111 -15.46 -0.39 -0.93
N LYS A 112 -16.46 -1.11 -1.47
CA LYS A 112 -17.45 -0.53 -2.38
C LYS A 112 -18.13 0.68 -1.77
N ASP A 113 -18.45 0.66 -0.48
CA ASP A 113 -19.29 1.67 0.18
C ASP A 113 -18.56 2.97 0.53
N LEU A 114 -17.26 3.08 0.25
CA LEU A 114 -16.56 4.34 0.41
C LEU A 114 -17.15 5.41 -0.52
N ARG A 115 -17.10 6.65 -0.04
CA ARG A 115 -17.32 7.85 -0.86
C ARG A 115 -16.08 8.14 -1.73
N LEU A 116 -16.22 9.02 -2.71
CA LEU A 116 -15.05 9.63 -3.34
C LEU A 116 -14.28 10.45 -2.29
N SER A 117 -12.96 10.32 -2.33
CA SER A 117 -12.07 11.12 -1.51
C SER A 117 -12.15 12.62 -1.84
N ASP A 118 -12.07 13.43 -0.80
CA ASP A 118 -11.92 14.88 -0.88
C ASP A 118 -10.97 15.46 0.19
N ASN A 119 -10.39 14.63 1.05
CA ASN A 119 -9.50 15.03 2.12
C ASN A 119 -8.11 14.37 2.00
N GLY A 120 -7.20 15.03 1.29
CA GLY A 120 -5.79 14.63 1.22
C GLY A 120 -5.01 15.33 0.11
N LEU A 121 -3.79 14.83 -0.17
CA LEU A 121 -2.98 15.36 -1.26
C LEU A 121 -3.69 15.18 -2.61
N SER A 122 -3.64 16.20 -3.47
CA SER A 122 -4.33 16.19 -4.76
C SER A 122 -4.00 14.97 -5.64
N MET A 123 -2.76 14.46 -5.58
CA MET A 123 -2.38 13.22 -6.27
C MET A 123 -3.23 12.04 -5.80
N PHE A 124 -3.28 11.82 -4.48
CA PHE A 124 -3.98 10.72 -3.86
C PHE A 124 -5.49 10.79 -4.12
N VAL A 125 -6.06 11.99 -3.98
CA VAL A 125 -7.49 12.23 -4.25
C VAL A 125 -7.86 11.85 -5.68
N ASN A 126 -7.08 12.31 -6.67
CA ASN A 126 -7.37 12.02 -8.08
C ASN A 126 -7.13 10.54 -8.43
N ALA A 127 -6.02 9.95 -7.97
CA ALA A 127 -5.73 8.54 -8.20
C ALA A 127 -6.84 7.66 -7.61
N THR A 128 -7.18 7.87 -6.34
CA THR A 128 -8.21 7.08 -5.64
C THR A 128 -9.57 7.15 -6.34
N ALA A 129 -10.00 8.34 -6.77
CA ALA A 129 -11.25 8.50 -7.49
C ALA A 129 -11.27 7.73 -8.82
N LEU A 130 -10.14 7.74 -9.57
CA LEU A 130 -10.00 6.96 -10.80
C LEU A 130 -10.05 5.45 -10.51
N LEU A 131 -9.31 4.96 -9.50
CA LEU A 131 -9.37 3.55 -9.11
C LEU A 131 -10.80 3.13 -8.74
N GLN A 132 -11.49 3.93 -7.93
CA GLN A 132 -12.86 3.64 -7.51
C GLN A 132 -13.84 3.58 -8.69
N CYS A 133 -13.67 4.42 -9.72
CA CYS A 133 -14.47 4.33 -10.95
C CYS A 133 -14.18 3.03 -11.72
N ILE A 134 -12.91 2.63 -11.80
CA ILE A 134 -12.48 1.39 -12.47
C ILE A 134 -13.03 0.16 -11.74
N MET A 135 -12.88 0.12 -10.41
CA MET A 135 -13.28 -1.01 -9.55
C MET A 135 -14.81 -1.14 -9.44
N TYR A 136 -15.53 -0.02 -9.43
CA TYR A 136 -16.97 0.03 -9.18
C TYR A 136 -17.70 0.73 -10.32
N LYS A 137 -17.57 0.16 -11.53
CA LYS A 137 -18.19 0.68 -12.76
C LYS A 137 -19.66 1.07 -12.55
N GLY A 138 -20.00 2.29 -12.94
CA GLY A 138 -21.36 2.85 -12.82
C GLY A 138 -21.75 3.38 -11.44
N LYS A 139 -20.91 3.24 -10.39
CA LYS A 139 -21.22 3.79 -9.06
C LYS A 139 -21.03 5.32 -8.97
N TYR A 140 -20.04 5.85 -9.67
CA TYR A 140 -19.64 7.25 -9.58
C TYR A 140 -19.83 7.97 -10.91
N ASP A 141 -19.90 9.30 -10.87
CA ASP A 141 -19.88 10.15 -12.05
C ASP A 141 -18.48 10.13 -12.70
N GLU A 142 -18.28 9.17 -13.59
CA GLU A 142 -17.02 8.91 -14.27
C GLU A 142 -16.55 10.11 -15.09
N GLN A 143 -17.46 10.81 -15.78
CA GLN A 143 -17.12 11.97 -16.62
C GLN A 143 -16.56 13.11 -15.76
N LYS A 144 -17.16 13.36 -14.61
CA LYS A 144 -16.67 14.37 -13.66
C LYS A 144 -15.31 13.98 -13.08
N VAL A 145 -15.09 12.70 -12.78
CA VAL A 145 -13.80 12.19 -12.28
C VAL A 145 -12.71 12.31 -13.35
N ILE A 146 -13.00 11.92 -14.60
CA ILE A 146 -12.11 12.09 -15.76
C ILE A 146 -11.73 13.55 -15.93
N ALA A 147 -12.71 14.46 -15.99
CA ALA A 147 -12.45 15.89 -16.19
C ALA A 147 -11.57 16.50 -15.07
N LYS A 148 -11.74 16.05 -13.83
CA LYS A 148 -10.90 16.47 -12.70
C LYS A 148 -9.47 15.92 -12.81
N ALA A 149 -9.35 14.64 -13.17
CA ALA A 149 -8.06 13.98 -13.38
C ALA A 149 -7.27 14.60 -14.53
N GLU A 150 -7.89 14.91 -15.66
CA GLU A 150 -7.25 15.59 -16.79
C GLU A 150 -6.67 16.95 -16.39
N LYS A 151 -7.45 17.76 -15.65
CA LYS A 151 -6.98 19.04 -15.09
C LYS A 151 -5.78 18.84 -14.17
N TYR A 152 -5.79 17.79 -13.35
CA TYR A 152 -4.67 17.46 -12.47
C TYR A 152 -3.42 17.04 -13.27
N VAL A 153 -3.56 16.17 -14.28
CA VAL A 153 -2.46 15.71 -15.13
C VAL A 153 -1.84 16.85 -15.95
N ALA A 154 -2.65 17.84 -16.35
CA ALA A 154 -2.19 19.04 -17.06
C ALA A 154 -1.59 20.12 -16.13
N SER A 155 -1.66 19.94 -14.81
CA SER A 155 -1.20 20.95 -13.84
C SER A 155 0.32 21.05 -13.73
N LYS A 156 0.81 21.97 -12.89
CA LYS A 156 2.23 22.16 -12.57
C LYS A 156 2.75 21.24 -11.43
N GLN A 157 1.99 20.21 -11.06
CA GLN A 157 2.40 19.26 -10.03
C GLN A 157 3.64 18.46 -10.46
N PRO A 158 4.41 17.90 -9.51
CA PRO A 158 5.57 17.06 -9.81
C PRO A 158 5.26 16.00 -10.86
N ILE A 159 6.17 15.83 -11.82
CA ILE A 159 5.96 14.97 -13.00
C ILE A 159 5.61 13.53 -12.63
N TRP A 160 6.25 12.98 -11.59
CA TRP A 160 5.96 11.62 -11.10
C TRP A 160 4.52 11.52 -10.56
N TYR A 161 4.05 12.50 -9.79
CA TYR A 161 2.67 12.52 -9.27
C TYR A 161 1.63 12.63 -10.39
N ARG A 162 1.90 13.44 -11.41
CA ARG A 162 1.03 13.56 -12.59
C ARG A 162 1.00 12.25 -13.39
N ALA A 163 2.15 11.62 -13.61
CA ALA A 163 2.24 10.32 -14.29
C ALA A 163 1.52 9.21 -13.52
N TYR A 164 1.61 9.21 -12.19
CA TYR A 164 0.93 8.23 -11.34
C TYR A 164 -0.58 8.28 -11.51
N ALA A 165 -1.18 9.48 -11.39
CA ALA A 165 -2.62 9.65 -11.64
C ALA A 165 -3.00 9.36 -13.11
N ALA A 166 -2.15 9.76 -14.07
CA ALA A 166 -2.38 9.54 -15.49
C ALA A 166 -2.40 8.05 -15.87
N CYS A 167 -1.70 7.18 -15.16
CA CYS A 167 -1.80 5.74 -15.39
C CYS A 167 -3.23 5.21 -15.15
N PHE A 168 -3.86 5.60 -14.06
CA PHE A 168 -5.25 5.20 -13.78
C PHE A 168 -6.25 5.84 -14.74
N LEU A 169 -5.98 7.09 -15.17
CA LEU A 169 -6.77 7.74 -16.21
C LEU A 169 -6.69 6.97 -17.53
N ALA A 170 -5.49 6.52 -17.91
CA ALA A 170 -5.27 5.70 -19.09
C ALA A 170 -6.00 4.35 -18.99
N ILE A 171 -5.97 3.69 -17.82
CA ILE A 171 -6.72 2.45 -17.59
C ILE A 171 -8.22 2.68 -17.73
N LEU A 172 -8.76 3.72 -17.10
CA LEU A 172 -10.20 4.03 -17.17
C LEU A 172 -10.66 4.33 -18.60
N LYS A 173 -9.79 4.95 -19.41
CA LYS A 173 -10.05 5.26 -20.82
C LYS A 173 -9.68 4.13 -21.80
N GLU A 174 -9.16 3.02 -21.30
CA GLU A 174 -8.56 1.94 -22.10
C GLU A 174 -7.49 2.43 -23.10
N ASP A 175 -6.70 3.44 -22.71
CA ASP A 175 -5.63 4.04 -23.51
C ASP A 175 -4.28 3.39 -23.21
N ALA A 176 -3.97 2.31 -23.93
CA ALA A 176 -2.72 1.57 -23.76
C ALA A 176 -1.46 2.40 -24.10
N GLU A 177 -1.55 3.36 -25.01
CA GLU A 177 -0.41 4.19 -25.41
C GLU A 177 -0.04 5.16 -24.29
N MET A 178 -1.03 5.89 -23.76
CA MET A 178 -0.83 6.74 -22.60
C MET A 178 -0.32 5.93 -21.41
N LEU A 179 -0.90 4.76 -21.13
CA LEU A 179 -0.45 3.93 -20.01
C LEU A 179 1.02 3.54 -20.16
N SER A 180 1.44 3.12 -21.36
CA SER A 180 2.83 2.77 -21.67
C SER A 180 3.78 3.94 -21.42
N GLU A 181 3.43 5.13 -21.90
CA GLU A 181 4.24 6.34 -21.73
C GLU A 181 4.38 6.72 -20.25
N LYS A 182 3.27 6.70 -19.49
CA LYS A 182 3.29 7.12 -18.08
C LYS A 182 3.95 6.09 -17.17
N LEU A 183 3.86 4.80 -17.47
CA LEU A 183 4.64 3.76 -16.78
C LEU A 183 6.15 4.00 -16.92
N GLN A 184 6.62 4.38 -18.12
CA GLN A 184 8.03 4.73 -18.33
C GLN A 184 8.44 5.93 -17.46
N VAL A 185 7.63 7.00 -17.45
CA VAL A 185 7.89 8.19 -16.62
C VAL A 185 7.96 7.85 -15.13
N LEU A 186 7.10 6.95 -14.64
CA LEU A 186 7.17 6.49 -13.24
C LEU A 186 8.53 5.86 -12.93
N CYS A 187 9.04 5.00 -13.81
CA CYS A 187 10.32 4.35 -13.62
C CYS A 187 11.51 5.34 -13.71
N ASP A 188 11.48 6.27 -14.67
CA ASP A 188 12.54 7.26 -14.89
C ASP A 188 12.74 8.21 -13.68
N TYR A 189 11.64 8.54 -12.99
CA TYR A 189 11.64 9.45 -11.85
C TYR A 189 11.57 8.74 -10.49
N HIS A 190 11.54 7.41 -10.46
CA HIS A 190 11.38 6.60 -9.25
C HIS A 190 12.52 6.84 -8.24
N SER A 191 13.77 6.87 -8.71
CA SER A 191 14.95 7.03 -7.85
C SER A 191 15.01 8.40 -7.14
N ARG A 192 14.30 9.39 -7.69
CA ARG A 192 14.20 10.76 -7.17
C ARG A 192 13.11 10.91 -6.10
N GLN A 193 12.27 9.89 -5.90
CA GLN A 193 11.27 9.91 -4.85
C GLN A 193 11.94 9.81 -3.48
N ASP A 194 11.31 10.45 -2.49
CA ASP A 194 11.71 10.35 -1.08
C ASP A 194 11.14 9.06 -0.48
N ILE A 195 11.80 7.94 -0.79
CA ILE A 195 11.43 6.59 -0.37
C ILE A 195 12.67 5.85 0.14
N LEU A 196 12.44 4.78 0.91
CA LEU A 196 13.51 3.95 1.46
C LEU A 196 14.44 3.40 0.38
N GLY A 197 15.75 3.31 0.69
CA GLY A 197 16.78 2.92 -0.28
C GLY A 197 16.47 1.62 -1.04
N PHE A 198 16.04 0.57 -0.34
CA PHE A 198 15.66 -0.70 -0.98
C PHE A 198 14.44 -0.57 -1.89
N MET A 199 13.48 0.31 -1.55
CA MET A 199 12.33 0.59 -2.40
C MET A 199 12.71 1.33 -3.68
N LYS A 200 13.89 1.97 -3.76
CA LYS A 200 14.37 2.61 -4.99
C LYS A 200 14.88 1.62 -6.04
N LEU A 201 15.22 0.39 -5.65
CA LEU A 201 15.76 -0.61 -6.56
C LEU A 201 14.72 -1.07 -7.58
N HIS A 202 13.46 -1.20 -7.15
CA HIS A 202 12.36 -1.61 -8.01
C HIS A 202 11.17 -0.64 -7.93
N CYS A 203 10.66 -0.21 -9.08
CA CYS A 203 9.48 0.64 -9.17
C CYS A 203 8.21 -0.20 -8.97
N GLN A 204 7.94 -0.58 -7.72
CA GLN A 204 6.76 -1.38 -7.37
C GLN A 204 5.44 -0.72 -7.76
N TYR A 205 5.39 0.62 -7.83
CA TYR A 205 4.24 1.34 -8.37
C TYR A 205 3.91 0.94 -9.81
N ALA A 206 4.93 0.83 -10.68
CA ALA A 206 4.73 0.40 -12.06
C ALA A 206 4.29 -1.06 -12.14
N TYR A 207 4.87 -1.95 -11.32
CA TYR A 207 4.43 -3.35 -11.24
C TYR A 207 2.97 -3.47 -10.78
N GLY A 208 2.61 -2.77 -9.72
CA GLY A 208 1.26 -2.76 -9.17
C GLY A 208 0.22 -2.21 -10.14
N ILE A 209 0.56 -1.14 -10.86
CA ILE A 209 -0.30 -0.58 -11.92
C ILE A 209 -0.50 -1.59 -13.05
N LEU A 210 0.53 -2.36 -13.45
CA LEU A 210 0.36 -3.41 -14.46
C LEU A 210 -0.51 -4.57 -13.97
N VAL A 211 -0.38 -4.98 -12.72
CA VAL A 211 -1.31 -5.97 -12.12
C VAL A 211 -2.74 -5.42 -12.13
N PHE A 212 -2.92 -4.17 -11.73
CA PHE A 212 -4.23 -3.51 -11.75
C PHE A 212 -4.78 -3.41 -13.19
N ALA A 213 -3.97 -3.02 -14.16
CA ALA A 213 -4.36 -2.96 -15.57
C ALA A 213 -4.77 -4.33 -16.10
N LYS A 214 -4.01 -5.40 -15.78
CA LYS A 214 -4.29 -6.78 -16.23
C LYS A 214 -5.66 -7.29 -15.79
N HIS A 215 -6.12 -6.88 -14.61
CA HIS A 215 -7.41 -7.28 -14.05
C HIS A 215 -8.60 -6.45 -14.56
N ASN A 216 -8.37 -5.21 -15.01
CA ASN A 216 -9.45 -4.27 -15.33
C ASN A 216 -9.58 -3.91 -16.82
N LEU A 217 -8.54 -4.15 -17.62
CA LEU A 217 -8.57 -3.93 -19.06
C LEU A 217 -9.01 -5.19 -19.81
N THR A 218 -9.53 -4.99 -21.02
CA THR A 218 -9.68 -6.07 -21.99
C THR A 218 -8.31 -6.66 -22.34
N GLU A 219 -8.28 -7.95 -22.70
CA GLU A 219 -7.04 -8.62 -23.09
C GLU A 219 -6.38 -7.94 -24.30
N GLU A 220 -7.19 -7.46 -25.25
CA GLU A 220 -6.71 -6.75 -26.43
C GLU A 220 -6.02 -5.42 -26.07
N CYS A 221 -6.63 -4.63 -25.17
CA CYS A 221 -6.02 -3.39 -24.70
C CYS A 221 -4.74 -3.67 -23.92
N PHE A 222 -4.77 -4.63 -23.00
CA PHE A 222 -3.60 -4.96 -22.17
C PHE A 222 -2.39 -5.40 -23.00
N LYS A 223 -2.59 -6.21 -24.06
CA LYS A 223 -1.51 -6.65 -24.96
C LYS A 223 -0.82 -5.52 -25.71
N LYS A 224 -1.44 -4.34 -25.84
CA LYS A 224 -0.86 -3.17 -26.50
C LYS A 224 0.06 -2.36 -25.57
N ILE A 225 0.05 -2.62 -24.26
CA ILE A 225 0.88 -1.92 -23.29
C ILE A 225 2.35 -2.32 -23.48
N LYS A 226 3.22 -1.32 -23.65
CA LYS A 226 4.67 -1.51 -23.68
C LYS A 226 5.22 -1.41 -22.26
N LEU A 227 5.97 -2.42 -21.84
CA LEU A 227 6.63 -2.42 -20.54
C LEU A 227 7.74 -1.36 -20.47
N PRO A 228 7.96 -0.73 -19.31
CA PRO A 228 9.06 0.21 -19.12
C PRO A 228 10.42 -0.41 -19.42
N LYS A 229 11.29 0.38 -20.06
CA LYS A 229 12.70 0.06 -20.30
C LYS A 229 13.58 0.87 -19.35
N HIS A 230 13.69 0.43 -18.11
CA HIS A 230 14.47 1.13 -17.09
C HIS A 230 15.02 0.14 -16.06
N LYS A 231 16.18 0.44 -15.46
CA LYS A 231 16.86 -0.44 -14.49
C LYS A 231 16.06 -0.76 -13.23
N THR A 232 15.04 0.04 -12.91
CA THR A 232 14.14 -0.19 -11.76
C THR A 232 12.94 -1.07 -12.11
N PHE A 233 12.86 -1.57 -13.35
CA PHE A 233 11.77 -2.40 -13.83
C PHE A 233 12.34 -3.68 -14.45
N ASP A 234 11.96 -4.82 -13.88
CA ASP A 234 12.32 -6.16 -14.35
C ASP A 234 11.10 -6.79 -15.04
N PRO A 235 11.07 -6.89 -16.37
CA PRO A 235 9.95 -7.51 -17.07
C PRO A 235 9.78 -8.99 -16.71
N GLY A 236 10.86 -9.72 -16.42
CA GLY A 236 10.77 -11.12 -16.05
C GLY A 236 10.09 -11.33 -14.69
N TYR A 237 10.19 -10.37 -13.78
CA TYR A 237 9.39 -10.40 -12.54
C TYR A 237 7.89 -10.30 -12.85
N MET A 238 7.49 -9.47 -13.81
CA MET A 238 6.08 -9.36 -14.20
C MET A 238 5.57 -10.60 -14.92
N GLU A 239 6.38 -11.22 -15.79
CA GLU A 239 6.06 -12.52 -16.39
C GLU A 239 5.82 -13.58 -15.31
N TRP A 240 6.68 -13.62 -14.29
CA TRP A 240 6.54 -14.53 -13.15
C TRP A 240 5.28 -14.26 -12.32
N VAL A 241 4.97 -12.98 -12.02
CA VAL A 241 3.74 -12.59 -11.32
C VAL A 241 2.50 -13.02 -12.11
N PHE A 242 2.47 -12.79 -13.42
CA PHE A 242 1.33 -13.16 -14.27
C PHE A 242 1.18 -14.66 -14.50
N ALA A 243 2.22 -15.47 -14.27
CA ALA A 243 2.11 -16.92 -14.21
C ALA A 243 1.39 -17.43 -12.95
N GLY A 244 0.99 -16.55 -12.02
CA GLY A 244 0.16 -16.91 -10.86
C GLY A 244 0.92 -17.58 -9.72
N GLN A 245 2.24 -17.44 -9.69
CA GLN A 245 3.06 -17.96 -8.60
C GLN A 245 3.01 -16.95 -7.44
N PHE A 246 2.24 -17.26 -6.40
CA PHE A 246 2.08 -16.37 -5.26
C PHE A 246 2.36 -17.06 -3.93
N VAL A 247 3.10 -16.38 -3.05
CA VAL A 247 3.47 -16.89 -1.73
C VAL A 247 3.11 -15.87 -0.66
N ARG A 248 2.05 -16.10 0.11
CA ARG A 248 1.70 -15.32 1.32
C ARG A 248 2.67 -15.62 2.45
N LYS A 249 3.90 -15.15 2.35
CA LYS A 249 4.91 -15.42 3.37
C LYS A 249 5.84 -14.26 3.57
N SER A 250 5.94 -13.83 4.84
CA SER A 250 6.99 -12.94 5.29
C SER A 250 8.36 -13.60 5.11
N ILE A 251 9.37 -12.80 4.82
CA ILE A 251 10.74 -13.26 4.79
C ILE A 251 11.26 -13.61 6.20
N TYR A 252 10.60 -13.08 7.23
CA TYR A 252 10.85 -13.38 8.63
C TYR A 252 9.91 -14.47 9.14
N ASP A 253 10.42 -15.27 10.07
CA ASP A 253 9.66 -16.29 10.79
C ASP A 253 9.82 -16.00 12.29
N TYR A 254 8.84 -15.27 12.83
CA TYR A 254 8.88 -14.85 14.22
C TYR A 254 8.55 -16.04 15.13
N LYS A 255 9.45 -16.35 16.07
CA LYS A 255 9.28 -17.42 17.06
C LYS A 255 8.78 -16.87 18.39
N ALA A 256 8.41 -17.76 19.30
CA ALA A 256 8.10 -17.45 20.69
C ALA A 256 9.06 -16.40 21.28
N PRO A 257 8.55 -15.29 21.86
CA PRO A 257 7.14 -14.93 22.11
C PRO A 257 6.52 -13.95 21.07
N PHE A 258 7.02 -13.91 19.83
CA PHE A 258 6.70 -12.91 18.81
C PHE A 258 5.82 -13.43 17.65
N GLU A 259 5.21 -14.61 17.79
CA GLU A 259 4.40 -15.26 16.74
C GLU A 259 3.23 -14.39 16.28
N VAL A 260 2.76 -13.46 17.12
CA VAL A 260 1.72 -12.49 16.77
C VAL A 260 2.04 -11.74 15.48
N PHE A 261 3.31 -11.46 15.18
CA PHE A 261 3.70 -10.76 13.95
C PHE A 261 3.49 -11.63 12.71
N ASN A 262 3.63 -12.95 12.81
CA ASN A 262 3.29 -13.86 11.70
C ASN A 262 1.79 -13.81 11.42
N LEU A 263 0.95 -13.78 12.46
CA LEU A 263 -0.50 -13.66 12.31
C LEU A 263 -0.90 -12.37 11.57
N VAL A 264 -0.20 -11.25 11.83
CA VAL A 264 -0.39 -9.99 11.10
C VAL A 264 -0.01 -10.11 9.61
N TYR A 265 0.99 -10.92 9.27
CA TYR A 265 1.31 -11.19 7.86
C TYR A 265 0.30 -12.12 7.17
N GLU A 266 -0.31 -13.05 7.93
CA GLU A 266 -1.27 -14.03 7.41
C GLU A 266 -2.68 -13.48 7.24
N MET A 267 -3.08 -12.50 8.06
CA MET A 267 -4.42 -11.94 7.99
C MET A 267 -4.69 -11.28 6.64
N PRO A 268 -5.94 -11.24 6.13
CA PRO A 268 -6.32 -10.32 5.06
C PRO A 268 -6.10 -8.87 5.49
N LEU A 269 -6.01 -7.92 4.55
CA LEU A 269 -5.95 -6.50 4.93
C LEU A 269 -7.17 -6.08 5.77
N PRO A 270 -6.98 -5.17 6.75
CA PRO A 270 -8.10 -4.56 7.46
C PRO A 270 -9.00 -3.82 6.45
N THR A 271 -10.31 -3.98 6.59
CA THR A 271 -11.28 -3.27 5.77
C THR A 271 -11.29 -1.81 6.18
N THR A 272 -11.16 -0.92 5.19
CA THR A 272 -11.08 0.51 5.44
C THR A 272 -12.41 1.09 5.87
N VAL A 273 -12.39 1.83 6.97
CA VAL A 273 -13.54 2.53 7.55
C VAL A 273 -13.24 4.02 7.62
N LEU A 274 -14.26 4.85 7.40
CA LEU A 274 -14.15 6.30 7.53
C LEU A 274 -15.03 6.80 8.67
N TYR A 275 -14.58 7.87 9.34
CA TYR A 275 -15.33 8.56 10.37
C TYR A 275 -15.19 10.08 10.25
N GLN A 276 -16.02 10.82 10.97
CA GLN A 276 -15.99 12.28 11.03
C GLN A 276 -15.68 12.74 12.47
N PRO A 277 -14.39 12.87 12.87
CA PRO A 277 -13.99 13.18 14.25
C PRO A 277 -14.59 14.48 14.80
N TYR A 278 -14.94 15.40 13.90
CA TYR A 278 -15.35 16.76 14.27
C TYR A 278 -16.83 17.05 14.08
N LEU A 279 -17.63 16.06 13.63
CA LEU A 279 -19.05 16.28 13.29
C LEU A 279 -19.83 16.95 14.42
N ASN A 280 -19.66 16.43 15.64
CA ASN A 280 -20.35 16.90 16.85
C ASN A 280 -19.46 17.79 17.74
N ASN A 281 -18.40 18.37 17.17
CA ASN A 281 -17.49 19.21 17.94
C ASN A 281 -17.97 20.67 17.96
N ASP A 282 -18.54 21.10 19.08
CA ASP A 282 -19.08 22.45 19.26
C ASP A 282 -18.04 23.52 19.58
N ARG A 283 -16.74 23.16 19.64
CA ARG A 283 -15.68 24.14 19.85
C ARG A 283 -15.61 25.10 18.66
N ALA A 284 -15.67 26.40 18.94
CA ALA A 284 -15.63 27.48 17.94
C ALA A 284 -14.37 27.46 17.04
N GLN A 285 -13.33 26.73 17.43
CA GLN A 285 -12.07 26.61 16.69
C GLN A 285 -12.12 25.59 15.54
N VAL A 286 -13.17 24.76 15.46
CA VAL A 286 -13.33 23.76 14.39
C VAL A 286 -14.08 24.37 13.22
N SER A 287 -13.42 24.45 12.07
CA SER A 287 -14.03 25.03 10.86
C SER A 287 -15.21 24.19 10.36
N PRO A 288 -16.20 24.81 9.67
CA PRO A 288 -17.29 24.07 9.04
C PRO A 288 -16.81 23.00 8.05
N GLN A 289 -15.66 23.22 7.40
CA GLN A 289 -15.05 22.24 6.51
C GLN A 289 -14.54 21.03 7.29
N ALA A 290 -13.84 21.24 8.42
CA ALA A 290 -13.35 20.16 9.26
C ALA A 290 -14.48 19.27 9.80
N LYS A 291 -15.65 19.85 10.10
CA LYS A 291 -16.85 19.08 10.52
C LYS A 291 -17.39 18.15 9.42
N LYS A 292 -17.19 18.52 8.16
CA LYS A 292 -17.65 17.76 6.98
C LYS A 292 -16.61 16.78 6.45
N SER A 293 -15.34 16.97 6.82
CA SER A 293 -14.23 16.11 6.39
C SER A 293 -14.36 14.71 6.97
N TYR A 294 -14.09 13.73 6.13
CA TYR A 294 -13.94 12.33 6.54
C TYR A 294 -12.45 12.03 6.75
N HIS A 295 -12.19 11.12 7.67
CA HIS A 295 -10.85 10.65 8.01
C HIS A 295 -10.89 9.13 8.07
N MET A 296 -9.74 8.47 7.85
CA MET A 296 -9.64 7.03 8.10
C MET A 296 -9.81 6.74 9.59
N ASP A 297 -10.72 5.82 9.91
CA ASP A 297 -10.93 5.32 11.26
C ASP A 297 -9.91 4.22 11.57
N TRP A 298 -8.70 4.65 11.88
CA TRP A 298 -7.58 3.77 12.19
C TRP A 298 -7.84 2.95 13.46
N GLU A 299 -8.59 3.46 14.43
CA GLU A 299 -8.95 2.70 15.65
C GLU A 299 -9.82 1.49 15.31
N THR A 300 -10.85 1.67 14.48
CA THR A 300 -11.69 0.56 14.00
C THR A 300 -10.90 -0.40 13.10
N MET A 301 -9.96 0.09 12.31
CA MET A 301 -9.09 -0.75 11.49
C MET A 301 -8.10 -1.57 12.33
N ASP A 302 -7.47 -0.97 13.34
CA ASP A 302 -6.58 -1.64 14.29
C ASP A 302 -7.35 -2.68 15.13
N ALA A 303 -8.60 -2.39 15.49
CA ALA A 303 -9.48 -3.35 16.16
C ALA A 303 -9.69 -4.62 15.33
N GLN A 304 -9.84 -4.52 14.00
CA GLN A 304 -9.94 -5.70 13.13
C GLN A 304 -8.69 -6.57 13.16
N VAL A 305 -7.51 -5.95 13.26
CA VAL A 305 -6.23 -6.66 13.41
C VAL A 305 -6.18 -7.39 14.75
N LEU A 306 -6.54 -6.69 15.83
CA LEU A 306 -6.58 -7.25 17.18
C LEU A 306 -7.56 -8.42 17.27
N ASP A 307 -8.75 -8.28 16.70
CA ASP A 307 -9.76 -9.33 16.69
C ASP A 307 -9.29 -10.56 15.92
N TYR A 308 -8.55 -10.37 14.82
CA TYR A 308 -7.94 -11.48 14.09
C TYR A 308 -6.87 -12.20 14.92
N VAL A 309 -5.90 -11.47 15.49
CA VAL A 309 -4.79 -12.09 16.22
C VAL A 309 -5.23 -12.74 17.53
N MET A 310 -6.27 -12.20 18.19
CA MET A 310 -6.83 -12.77 19.42
C MET A 310 -7.78 -13.95 19.16
N GLY A 311 -8.28 -14.09 17.93
CA GLY A 311 -9.16 -15.18 17.51
C GLY A 311 -8.42 -16.43 17.01
N LYS A 312 -7.09 -16.43 17.01
CA LYS A 312 -6.22 -17.52 16.57
C LYS A 312 -5.46 -18.12 17.75
#